data_AF-A0A957LCI9-F1
#
_entry.id   AF-A0A957LCI9-F1
#
_cell.length_a   1.000
_cell.length_b   1.000
_cell.length_c   1.000
_cell.angle_alpha   90.00
_cell.angle_beta   90.00
_cell.angle_gamma   90.00
#
_symmetry.space_group_name_H-M   'P 1'
#
loop_
_entity.id
_entity.type
_entity.pdbx_description
1 polymer ?
#
loop_
_entity_poly.entity_id
_entity_poly.type
_entity_poly.pdbx_seq_one_letter_code
_entity_poly.pdbx_strand_id
1 'polypeptide(L)'
;MTIPPNEQQFGFEIGPPTVSQSQQYRPPAQGLYDPQYERDACGMGFIVNIKGVKSHLVIEKALTMLENMEHRGARGAEPNTGDGAGILMQMPHSFLEEVCADLDFQLPPPGEYGVGMLFLPHDAQFRQQIQQQVEQIVTAEGQHVLGWRDVPTCNETIGETAKRGEPFIRQLFIKKNPTIDVKSDKLAFERKLFVIRRLAEKQIRDQLPHKSQDFYIASLSARTIIYKGMLNAPQVPHYYVDLNDARMQTAIAMVHSRFSTNTFPSWDRAHPYRFLIHNGEINTIKGNANWMDTRQALFETDKFGDDLEKVLPIIDRETSDSGMFDNALEFLNLSGYSLPYAVMMTIPEPWQKHKSMSREKQAFYEYHSCLMEPWDGPASIGFTDGTLVGAVLDRNGLRPSRYYITKNDHLVLASEVGVMDVPADEVVAKGRLQPGRMLLVDISEQRIISDEELKHVISSKQPFQEWLDAHLINLEELEDAPTIPQPNPYTVTQRQQAFGYTFEDLRIILKPMAENGVEALGSMGDDTPPAAMSKYSQPLYNYFKQLFA
;
A
#
# COMPACT_ATOMS: atom_id res chain seq x y z
N MET A 1 66.44 13.27 39.61
CA MET A 1 65.05 13.62 39.23
C MET A 1 64.98 13.58 37.72
N THR A 2 64.62 12.42 37.19
CA THR A 2 64.48 12.13 35.77
C THR A 2 63.37 11.09 35.69
N ILE A 3 62.21 11.50 35.20
CA ILE A 3 61.01 10.66 35.05
C ILE A 3 60.92 10.29 33.57
N PRO A 4 60.88 9.00 33.20
CA PRO A 4 60.80 8.56 31.81
C PRO A 4 59.36 8.63 31.27
N PRO A 5 59.17 8.68 29.94
CA PRO A 5 57.84 8.61 29.34
C PRO A 5 57.35 7.16 29.27
N ASN A 6 56.15 6.91 29.80
CA ASN A 6 55.42 5.66 29.64
C ASN A 6 54.74 5.67 28.26
N GLU A 7 55.24 4.86 27.33
CA GLU A 7 54.48 4.40 26.17
C GLU A 7 53.55 3.26 26.63
N GLN A 8 52.27 3.57 26.85
CA GLN A 8 51.21 2.55 26.85
C GLN A 8 50.52 2.59 25.48
N GLN A 9 50.92 1.66 24.61
CA GLN A 9 50.15 1.30 23.42
C GLN A 9 48.83 0.66 23.88
N PHE A 10 47.71 1.37 23.68
CA PHE A 10 46.39 0.74 23.65
C PHE A 10 46.25 -0.02 22.33
N GLY A 11 46.63 -1.29 22.33
CA GLY A 11 46.32 -2.22 21.25
C GLY A 11 44.83 -2.55 21.27
N PHE A 12 44.04 -1.86 20.47
CA PHE A 12 42.74 -2.38 20.04
C PHE A 12 43.00 -3.40 18.93
N GLU A 13 43.12 -4.68 19.30
CA GLU A 13 42.91 -5.76 18.34
C GLU A 13 41.45 -5.74 17.91
N ILE A 14 41.19 -5.16 16.74
CA ILE A 14 39.93 -5.32 16.03
C ILE A 14 39.95 -6.74 15.47
N GLY A 15 39.56 -7.72 16.29
CA GLY A 15 39.19 -9.03 15.80
C GLY A 15 38.05 -8.88 14.78
N PRO A 16 37.98 -9.72 13.74
CA PRO A 16 36.85 -9.69 12.82
C PRO A 16 35.56 -9.82 13.66
N PRO A 17 34.51 -9.04 13.38
CA PRO A 17 33.26 -9.18 14.10
C PRO A 17 32.83 -10.65 13.94
N THR A 18 32.73 -11.36 15.06
CA THR A 18 32.00 -12.60 15.14
C THR A 18 30.55 -12.25 14.86
N VAL A 19 30.20 -12.28 13.57
CA VAL A 19 28.83 -12.24 13.09
C VAL A 19 28.17 -13.49 13.66
N SER A 20 27.53 -13.33 14.81
CA SER A 20 26.36 -14.13 15.17
C SER A 20 25.47 -14.13 13.93
N GLN A 21 25.41 -15.25 13.21
CA GLN A 21 24.52 -15.46 12.07
C GLN A 21 23.07 -15.48 12.55
N SER A 22 22.56 -14.35 13.01
CA SER A 22 21.14 -14.07 13.02
C SER A 22 20.79 -13.73 11.57
N GLN A 23 20.01 -14.60 10.93
CA GLN A 23 19.57 -14.48 9.54
C GLN A 23 18.74 -13.20 9.36
N GLN A 24 19.39 -12.08 9.08
CA GLN A 24 18.76 -10.94 8.46
C GLN A 24 18.52 -11.30 6.99
N TYR A 25 17.27 -11.57 6.61
CA TYR A 25 16.89 -11.82 5.21
C TYR A 25 16.98 -10.56 4.34
N ARG A 26 17.11 -9.38 4.96
CA ARG A 26 17.29 -8.07 4.31
C ARG A 26 18.62 -7.46 4.74
N PRO A 27 19.49 -7.04 3.82
CA PRO A 27 20.66 -6.26 4.22
C PRO A 27 20.20 -4.91 4.79
N PRO A 28 20.77 -4.45 5.92
CA PRO A 28 20.59 -3.08 6.36
C PRO A 28 21.15 -2.11 5.31
N ALA A 29 20.77 -0.84 5.38
CA ALA A 29 21.37 0.20 4.53
C ALA A 29 22.91 0.12 4.62
N GLN A 30 23.57 -0.09 3.48
CA GLN A 30 25.01 -0.29 3.41
C GLN A 30 25.58 0.26 2.09
N GLY A 31 26.62 1.10 2.19
CA GLY A 31 27.20 1.76 1.01
C GLY A 31 26.17 2.62 0.27
N LEU A 32 25.93 2.32 -1.01
CA LEU A 32 24.94 3.00 -1.85
C LEU A 32 23.55 2.34 -1.82
N TYR A 33 23.42 1.18 -1.18
CA TYR A 33 22.14 0.50 -1.05
C TYR A 33 21.37 1.07 0.14
N ASP A 34 20.15 1.53 -0.14
CA ASP A 34 19.20 2.00 0.86
C ASP A 34 17.81 1.46 0.50
N PRO A 35 17.18 0.67 1.40
CA PRO A 35 15.85 0.09 1.17
C PRO A 35 14.78 1.12 0.80
N GLN A 36 14.97 2.40 1.14
CA GLN A 36 13.99 3.44 0.82
C GLN A 36 13.87 3.79 -0.69
N TYR A 37 14.78 3.31 -1.53
CA TYR A 37 14.78 3.56 -2.99
C TYR A 37 14.34 2.36 -3.82
N GLU A 38 13.73 1.37 -3.18
CA GLU A 38 13.16 0.19 -3.82
C GLU A 38 11.96 0.54 -4.71
N ARG A 39 11.88 -0.09 -5.90
CA ARG A 39 10.85 0.17 -6.93
C ARG A 39 10.31 -1.13 -7.51
N ASP A 40 9.02 -1.13 -7.87
CA ASP A 40 8.31 -2.27 -8.45
C ASP A 40 7.48 -1.90 -9.71
N ALA A 41 7.33 -2.83 -10.64
CA ALA A 41 6.39 -2.80 -11.76
C ALA A 41 5.69 -4.17 -11.81
N CYS A 42 4.46 -4.30 -12.31
CA CYS A 42 3.71 -5.55 -12.06
C CYS A 42 2.77 -5.96 -13.21
N GLY A 43 2.30 -7.21 -13.15
CA GLY A 43 1.05 -7.65 -13.78
C GLY A 43 -0.06 -7.67 -12.73
N MET A 44 -1.21 -7.07 -13.02
CA MET A 44 -2.35 -7.07 -12.10
C MET A 44 -3.67 -7.27 -12.82
N GLY A 45 -4.64 -7.82 -12.12
CA GLY A 45 -6.01 -7.93 -12.62
C GLY A 45 -6.98 -8.45 -11.58
N PHE A 46 -8.27 -8.38 -11.92
CA PHE A 46 -9.32 -8.98 -11.13
C PHE A 46 -10.45 -9.49 -12.03
N ILE A 47 -11.19 -10.45 -11.50
CA ILE A 47 -12.42 -10.96 -12.07
C ILE A 47 -13.52 -10.88 -11.02
N VAL A 48 -14.70 -10.47 -11.46
CA VAL A 48 -15.90 -10.43 -10.64
C VAL A 48 -17.11 -10.94 -11.39
N ASN A 49 -17.93 -11.75 -10.73
CA ASN A 49 -19.30 -12.01 -11.17
C ASN A 49 -20.21 -10.87 -10.68
N ILE A 50 -20.74 -10.06 -11.60
CA ILE A 50 -21.53 -8.85 -11.30
C ILE A 50 -22.76 -9.18 -10.45
N LYS A 51 -23.33 -10.39 -10.57
CA LYS A 51 -24.50 -10.84 -9.79
C LYS A 51 -24.14 -11.44 -8.43
N GLY A 52 -22.85 -11.48 -8.08
CA GLY A 52 -22.38 -12.05 -6.81
C GLY A 52 -22.44 -13.57 -6.76
N VAL A 53 -22.62 -14.25 -7.90
CA VAL A 53 -22.64 -15.71 -7.94
C VAL A 53 -21.24 -16.24 -7.69
N LYS A 54 -21.07 -16.95 -6.57
CA LYS A 54 -19.80 -17.56 -6.19
C LYS A 54 -19.57 -18.85 -6.99
N SER A 55 -18.36 -19.02 -7.50
CA SER A 55 -17.96 -20.23 -8.21
C SER A 55 -16.45 -20.44 -8.12
N HIS A 56 -16.02 -21.70 -8.20
CA HIS A 56 -14.60 -22.05 -8.34
C HIS A 56 -14.02 -21.56 -9.66
N LEU A 57 -14.85 -21.48 -10.70
CA LEU A 57 -14.48 -20.96 -12.03
C LEU A 57 -13.86 -19.55 -11.96
N VAL A 58 -14.30 -18.72 -10.99
CA VAL A 58 -13.75 -17.38 -10.79
C VAL A 58 -12.29 -17.45 -10.33
N ILE A 59 -11.96 -18.42 -9.46
CA ILE A 59 -10.58 -18.67 -9.01
C ILE A 59 -9.74 -19.21 -10.17
N GLU A 60 -10.21 -20.23 -10.89
CA GLU A 60 -9.52 -20.80 -12.05
C GLU A 60 -9.20 -19.73 -13.11
N LYS A 61 -10.17 -18.86 -13.43
CA LYS A 61 -9.99 -17.75 -14.37
C LYS A 61 -9.02 -16.70 -13.84
N ALA A 62 -9.06 -16.38 -12.55
CA ALA A 62 -8.11 -15.45 -11.94
C ALA A 62 -6.68 -15.98 -11.97
N LEU A 63 -6.48 -17.27 -11.70
CA LEU A 63 -5.16 -17.90 -11.75
C LEU A 63 -4.65 -18.04 -13.18
N THR A 64 -5.52 -18.40 -14.14
CA THR A 64 -5.19 -18.38 -15.58
C THR A 64 -4.75 -16.97 -16.02
N MET A 65 -5.45 -15.93 -15.56
CA MET A 65 -5.09 -14.55 -15.82
C MET A 65 -3.72 -14.20 -15.25
N LEU A 66 -3.43 -14.63 -14.03
CA LEU A 66 -2.14 -14.43 -13.36
C LEU A 66 -1.01 -15.10 -14.14
N GLU A 67 -1.18 -16.36 -14.55
CA GLU A 67 -0.24 -17.13 -15.37
C GLU A 67 0.04 -16.44 -16.71
N ASN A 68 -1.00 -15.96 -17.40
CA ASN A 68 -0.86 -15.25 -18.67
C ASN A 68 -0.19 -13.87 -18.53
N MET A 69 0.05 -13.39 -17.31
CA MET A 69 0.81 -12.17 -17.03
C MET A 69 2.23 -12.46 -16.53
N GLU A 70 2.70 -13.72 -16.55
CA GLU A 70 4.04 -14.10 -16.06
C GLU A 70 5.16 -13.35 -16.79
N HIS A 71 4.99 -13.01 -18.08
CA HIS A 71 5.99 -12.21 -18.83
C HIS A 71 6.18 -10.79 -18.30
N ARG A 72 5.31 -10.32 -17.39
CA ARG A 72 5.46 -9.06 -16.65
C ARG A 72 6.06 -9.24 -15.26
N GLY A 73 6.22 -10.47 -14.79
CA GLY A 73 6.85 -10.80 -13.52
C GLY A 73 8.37 -10.84 -13.64
N ALA A 74 9.07 -10.49 -12.55
CA ALA A 74 10.50 -10.70 -12.47
C ALA A 74 10.77 -12.14 -12.04
N ARG A 75 11.82 -12.72 -12.60
CA ARG A 75 12.46 -13.90 -12.02
C ARG A 75 13.68 -13.42 -11.24
N GLY A 76 13.82 -13.91 -10.02
CA GLY A 76 14.98 -13.64 -9.19
C GLY A 76 16.26 -14.26 -9.77
N ALA A 77 17.32 -14.30 -8.97
CA ALA A 77 18.59 -14.91 -9.38
C ALA A 77 18.45 -16.39 -9.82
N GLU A 78 17.40 -17.07 -9.35
CA GLU A 78 17.03 -18.44 -9.72
C GLU A 78 15.76 -18.41 -10.57
N PRO A 79 15.68 -19.16 -11.70
CA PRO A 79 14.51 -19.14 -12.59
C PRO A 79 13.17 -19.51 -11.93
N ASN A 80 13.23 -20.28 -10.83
CA ASN A 80 12.09 -20.76 -10.05
C ASN A 80 11.85 -19.96 -8.77
N THR A 81 12.52 -18.81 -8.62
CA THR A 81 12.28 -17.85 -7.55
C THR A 81 11.62 -16.61 -8.16
N GLY A 82 10.38 -16.33 -7.78
CA GLY A 82 9.64 -15.12 -8.19
C GLY A 82 9.69 -14.03 -7.12
N ASP A 83 9.49 -12.78 -7.54
CA ASP A 83 9.50 -11.63 -6.62
C ASP A 83 8.24 -11.50 -5.76
N GLY A 84 7.18 -12.22 -6.15
CA GLY A 84 5.93 -12.31 -5.40
C GLY A 84 4.72 -12.50 -6.31
N ALA A 85 3.83 -13.40 -5.91
CA ALA A 85 2.54 -13.57 -6.57
C ALA A 85 1.48 -14.01 -5.56
N GLY A 86 0.22 -13.72 -5.87
CA GLY A 86 -0.88 -14.12 -5.00
C GLY A 86 -2.27 -13.80 -5.53
N ILE A 87 -3.24 -14.22 -4.74
CA ILE A 87 -4.67 -14.04 -4.97
C ILE A 87 -5.35 -13.58 -3.69
N LEU A 88 -6.21 -12.57 -3.81
CA LEU A 88 -7.18 -12.14 -2.79
C LEU A 88 -8.55 -12.55 -3.29
N MET A 89 -9.34 -13.15 -2.40
CA MET A 89 -10.72 -13.54 -2.70
C MET A 89 -11.64 -13.35 -1.50
N GLN A 90 -12.94 -13.44 -1.74
CA GLN A 90 -13.91 -13.50 -0.65
C GLN A 90 -13.71 -14.78 0.19
N MET A 91 -14.17 -14.73 1.44
CA MET A 91 -14.10 -15.86 2.36
C MET A 91 -14.84 -17.09 1.79
N PRO A 92 -14.13 -18.22 1.54
CA PRO A 92 -14.71 -19.43 0.94
C PRO A 92 -15.34 -20.32 2.03
N HIS A 93 -16.47 -19.89 2.59
CA HIS A 93 -17.08 -20.54 3.76
C HIS A 93 -17.29 -22.05 3.61
N SER A 94 -17.86 -22.52 2.49
CA SER A 94 -18.13 -23.94 2.28
C SER A 94 -16.88 -24.82 2.26
N PHE A 95 -15.75 -24.29 1.78
CA PHE A 95 -14.47 -24.98 1.89
C PHE A 95 -13.97 -25.00 3.33
N LEU A 96 -13.99 -23.83 4.00
CA LEU A 96 -13.49 -23.67 5.37
C LEU A 96 -14.28 -24.50 6.39
N GLU A 97 -15.60 -24.58 6.24
CA GLU A 97 -16.46 -25.40 7.10
C GLU A 97 -16.05 -26.87 7.06
N GLU A 98 -15.81 -27.40 5.86
CA GLU A 98 -15.40 -28.80 5.67
C GLU A 98 -13.99 -29.08 6.21
N VAL A 99 -12.99 -28.25 5.88
CA VAL A 99 -11.62 -28.47 6.36
C VAL A 99 -11.46 -28.21 7.86
N CYS A 100 -12.39 -27.46 8.47
CA CYS A 100 -12.45 -27.28 9.91
C CYS A 100 -13.25 -28.39 10.62
N ALA A 101 -14.10 -29.15 9.92
CA ALA A 101 -14.85 -30.24 10.52
C ALA A 101 -13.94 -31.36 11.08
N ASP A 102 -12.75 -31.52 10.48
CA ASP A 102 -11.70 -32.43 10.94
C ASP A 102 -10.86 -31.85 12.11
N LEU A 103 -11.12 -30.60 12.51
CA LEU A 103 -10.48 -29.93 13.64
C LEU A 103 -11.39 -29.93 14.88
N ASP A 104 -10.83 -29.67 16.05
CA ASP A 104 -11.54 -29.70 17.34
C ASP A 104 -12.56 -28.54 17.55
N PHE A 105 -13.05 -27.90 16.48
CA PHE A 105 -14.01 -26.80 16.56
C PHE A 105 -14.97 -26.75 15.36
N GLN A 106 -16.17 -26.21 15.60
CA GLN A 106 -17.15 -25.96 14.54
C GLN A 106 -17.09 -24.52 14.07
N LEU A 107 -17.14 -24.32 12.75
CA LEU A 107 -17.11 -23.00 12.13
C LEU A 107 -18.50 -22.34 12.18
N PRO A 108 -18.63 -21.12 12.73
CA PRO A 108 -19.89 -20.37 12.67
C PRO A 108 -20.31 -19.97 11.24
N PRO A 109 -21.56 -19.53 11.02
CA PRO A 109 -22.00 -19.00 9.73
C PRO A 109 -21.16 -17.81 9.23
N PRO A 110 -21.18 -17.51 7.91
CA PRO A 110 -20.46 -16.36 7.34
C PRO A 110 -20.78 -15.05 8.05
N GLY A 111 -19.74 -14.26 8.36
CA GLY A 111 -19.88 -12.99 9.09
C GLY A 111 -19.90 -13.12 10.63
N GLU A 112 -20.02 -14.34 11.16
CA GLU A 112 -19.89 -14.61 12.61
C GLU A 112 -18.47 -15.11 13.00
N TYR A 113 -17.56 -15.20 12.02
CA TYR A 113 -16.15 -15.52 12.23
C TYR A 113 -15.25 -14.76 11.25
N GLY A 114 -14.00 -14.57 11.67
CA GLY A 114 -12.92 -14.04 10.84
C GLY A 114 -11.78 -15.05 10.74
N VAL A 115 -11.02 -14.96 9.66
CA VAL A 115 -9.84 -15.81 9.42
C VAL A 115 -8.61 -14.94 9.25
N GLY A 116 -7.60 -15.22 10.06
CA GLY A 116 -6.26 -14.70 9.90
C GLY A 116 -5.43 -15.64 9.04
N MET A 117 -4.77 -15.15 7.99
CA MET A 117 -3.70 -15.86 7.29
C MET A 117 -2.37 -15.35 7.82
N LEU A 118 -1.65 -16.19 8.59
CA LEU A 118 -0.45 -15.80 9.31
C LEU A 118 0.77 -16.55 8.77
N PHE A 119 1.82 -15.78 8.54
CA PHE A 119 3.18 -16.27 8.33
C PHE A 119 3.87 -16.29 9.68
N LEU A 120 4.30 -17.48 10.08
CA LEU A 120 4.91 -17.74 11.37
C LEU A 120 6.32 -18.31 11.17
N PRO A 121 7.19 -18.19 12.17
CA PRO A 121 8.49 -18.83 12.18
C PRO A 121 8.41 -20.36 12.10
N HIS A 122 9.41 -20.97 11.46
CA HIS A 122 9.55 -22.44 11.40
C HIS A 122 9.84 -23.07 12.77
N ASP A 123 10.57 -22.36 13.64
CA ASP A 123 10.85 -22.83 15.00
C ASP A 123 9.56 -23.05 15.79
N ALA A 124 9.33 -24.29 16.23
CA ALA A 124 8.07 -24.69 16.84
C ALA A 124 7.80 -24.03 18.19
N GLN A 125 8.84 -23.81 18.99
CA GLN A 125 8.69 -23.17 20.31
C GLN A 125 8.31 -21.71 20.13
N PHE A 126 9.02 -21.02 19.24
CA PHE A 126 8.79 -19.62 18.96
C PHE A 126 7.42 -19.39 18.30
N ARG A 127 7.05 -20.27 17.37
CA ARG A 127 5.71 -20.28 16.77
C ARG A 127 4.62 -20.44 17.83
N GLN A 128 4.79 -21.34 18.79
CA GLN A 128 3.82 -21.53 19.87
C GLN A 128 3.70 -20.28 20.76
N GLN A 129 4.82 -19.60 21.06
CA GLN A 129 4.81 -18.35 21.83
C GLN A 129 4.02 -17.25 21.11
N ILE A 130 4.28 -17.05 19.81
CA ILE A 130 3.55 -16.08 19.01
C ILE A 130 2.05 -16.41 18.98
N GLN A 131 1.68 -17.68 18.77
CA GLN A 131 0.27 -18.09 18.76
C GLN A 131 -0.41 -17.76 20.08
N GLN A 132 0.21 -18.09 21.21
CA GLN A 132 -0.33 -17.77 22.53
C GLN A 132 -0.51 -16.26 22.73
N GLN A 133 0.44 -15.44 22.28
CA GLN A 133 0.32 -13.99 22.35
C GLN A 133 -0.84 -13.48 21.48
N VAL A 134 -0.99 -13.98 20.26
CA VAL A 134 -2.12 -13.63 19.39
C VAL A 134 -3.43 -14.03 20.06
N GLU A 135 -3.54 -15.24 20.62
CA GLU A 135 -4.74 -15.70 21.33
C GLU A 135 -5.09 -14.84 22.55
N GLN A 136 -4.08 -14.40 23.31
CA GLN A 136 -4.25 -13.48 24.43
C GLN A 136 -4.79 -12.13 23.95
N ILE A 137 -4.27 -11.58 22.85
CA ILE A 137 -4.75 -10.32 22.27
C ILE A 137 -6.20 -10.47 21.79
N VAL A 138 -6.53 -11.57 21.10
CA VAL A 138 -7.90 -11.85 20.65
C VAL A 138 -8.87 -11.87 21.82
N THR A 139 -8.48 -12.55 22.91
CA THR A 139 -9.29 -12.65 24.13
C THR A 139 -9.40 -11.31 24.87
N ALA A 140 -8.32 -10.54 24.95
CA ALA A 140 -8.29 -9.21 25.57
C ALA A 140 -9.16 -8.20 24.81
N GLU A 141 -9.25 -8.32 23.49
CA GLU A 141 -10.17 -7.55 22.64
C GLU A 141 -11.59 -8.14 22.60
N GLY A 142 -11.89 -9.07 23.51
CA GLY A 142 -13.21 -9.61 23.77
C GLY A 142 -13.73 -10.58 22.72
N GLN A 143 -12.89 -11.06 21.80
CA GLN A 143 -13.27 -12.06 20.79
C GLN A 143 -12.90 -13.47 21.27
N HIS A 144 -13.39 -14.50 20.56
CA HIS A 144 -13.14 -15.89 20.96
C HIS A 144 -12.30 -16.62 19.90
N VAL A 145 -11.19 -17.21 20.31
CA VAL A 145 -10.37 -18.08 19.44
C VAL A 145 -11.12 -19.40 19.27
N LEU A 146 -11.37 -19.79 18.03
CA LEU A 146 -11.93 -21.10 17.69
C LEU A 146 -10.82 -22.15 17.58
N GLY A 147 -9.74 -21.81 16.89
CA GLY A 147 -8.61 -22.71 16.71
C GLY A 147 -7.70 -22.29 15.56
N TRP A 148 -6.74 -23.16 15.26
CA TRP A 148 -5.75 -22.97 14.21
C TRP A 148 -5.81 -24.10 13.20
N ARG A 149 -5.56 -23.78 11.93
CA ARG A 149 -5.39 -24.74 10.84
C ARG A 149 -4.02 -24.56 10.20
N ASP A 150 -3.32 -25.66 9.97
CA ASP A 150 -2.10 -25.65 9.15
C ASP A 150 -2.51 -25.59 7.68
N VAL A 151 -1.97 -24.63 6.93
CA VAL A 151 -2.30 -24.50 5.51
C VAL A 151 -1.45 -25.52 4.74
N PRO A 152 -2.06 -26.43 3.95
CA PRO A 152 -1.29 -27.38 3.15
C PRO A 152 -0.54 -26.63 2.05
N THR A 153 0.78 -26.79 2.04
CA THR A 153 1.71 -26.15 1.10
C THR A 153 2.58 -27.17 0.39
N CYS A 154 2.94 -26.90 -0.87
CA CYS A 154 3.83 -27.74 -1.68
C CYS A 154 5.00 -26.91 -2.22
N ASN A 155 6.17 -27.04 -1.58
CA ASN A 155 7.36 -26.27 -1.93
C ASN A 155 8.29 -26.94 -2.96
N GLU A 156 7.83 -27.99 -3.66
CA GLU A 156 8.63 -28.74 -4.62
C GLU A 156 9.14 -27.89 -5.80
N THR A 157 8.33 -26.91 -6.24
CA THR A 157 8.60 -26.12 -7.45
C THR A 157 9.32 -24.80 -7.20
N ILE A 158 9.46 -24.36 -5.94
CA ILE A 158 10.04 -23.05 -5.60
C ILE A 158 11.57 -23.13 -5.47
N GLY A 159 12.26 -22.02 -5.74
CA GLY A 159 13.72 -21.93 -5.63
C GLY A 159 14.22 -21.95 -4.18
N GLU A 160 15.52 -22.23 -4.01
CA GLU A 160 16.14 -22.35 -2.68
C GLU A 160 16.11 -21.02 -1.92
N THR A 161 16.16 -19.90 -2.63
CA THR A 161 15.99 -18.58 -2.00
C THR A 161 14.60 -18.42 -1.40
N ALA A 162 13.56 -18.80 -2.13
CA ALA A 162 12.17 -18.74 -1.65
C ALA A 162 11.93 -19.74 -0.50
N LYS A 163 12.48 -20.96 -0.57
CA LYS A 163 12.41 -21.96 0.52
C LYS A 163 13.08 -21.49 1.80
N ARG A 164 14.23 -20.81 1.71
CA ARG A 164 14.92 -20.30 2.90
C ARG A 164 14.12 -19.23 3.62
N GLY A 165 13.42 -18.37 2.87
CA GLY A 165 12.53 -17.36 3.44
C GLY A 165 11.10 -17.84 3.66
N GLU A 166 10.79 -19.12 3.38
CA GLU A 166 9.46 -19.69 3.53
C GLU A 166 8.99 -19.55 4.99
N PRO A 167 7.76 -19.08 5.23
CA PRO A 167 7.19 -19.09 6.57
C PRO A 167 6.39 -20.38 6.82
N PHE A 168 6.19 -20.71 8.08
CA PHE A 168 5.17 -21.69 8.47
C PHE A 168 3.79 -21.02 8.42
N ILE A 169 2.96 -21.43 7.46
CA ILE A 169 1.68 -20.76 7.18
C ILE A 169 0.54 -21.40 7.97
N ARG A 170 -0.17 -20.60 8.77
CA ARG A 170 -1.35 -21.05 9.51
C ARG A 170 -2.52 -20.10 9.36
N GLN A 171 -3.72 -20.67 9.46
CA GLN A 171 -4.96 -19.92 9.58
C GLN A 171 -5.43 -19.88 11.04
N LEU A 172 -5.73 -18.68 11.55
CA LEU A 172 -6.35 -18.46 12.85
C LEU A 172 -7.84 -18.16 12.67
N PHE A 173 -8.69 -18.88 13.38
CA PHE A 173 -10.14 -18.69 13.34
C PHE A 173 -10.62 -17.95 14.59
N ILE A 174 -11.27 -16.82 14.39
CA ILE A 174 -11.78 -15.96 15.48
C ILE A 174 -13.29 -15.86 15.34
N LYS A 175 -14.03 -16.28 16.37
CA LYS A 175 -15.47 -16.09 16.47
C LYS A 175 -15.78 -14.69 16.98
N LYS A 176 -16.73 -14.05 16.31
CA LYS A 176 -17.29 -12.75 16.69
C LYS A 176 -17.98 -12.84 18.05
N ASN A 177 -17.71 -11.90 18.93
CA ASN A 177 -18.49 -11.76 20.16
C ASN A 177 -19.94 -11.35 19.82
N PRO A 178 -20.98 -12.02 20.36
CA PRO A 178 -22.38 -11.62 20.16
C PRO A 178 -22.72 -10.17 20.54
N THR A 179 -21.90 -9.51 21.37
CA THR A 179 -22.07 -8.10 21.71
C THR A 179 -21.77 -7.15 20.55
N ILE A 180 -21.05 -7.60 19.51
CA ILE A 180 -20.79 -6.80 18.32
C ILE A 180 -22.04 -6.79 17.44
N ASP A 181 -22.70 -5.64 17.38
CA ASP A 181 -23.87 -5.41 16.55
C ASP A 181 -23.50 -5.09 15.10
N VAL A 182 -23.38 -6.13 14.30
CA VAL A 182 -23.13 -6.02 12.85
C VAL A 182 -24.35 -5.57 12.04
N LYS A 183 -25.54 -5.49 12.65
CA LYS A 183 -26.77 -5.05 11.94
C LYS A 183 -26.81 -3.54 11.82
N SER A 184 -26.47 -2.83 12.89
CA SER A 184 -26.34 -1.37 12.85
C SER A 184 -25.03 -0.93 12.19
N ASP A 185 -23.97 -1.71 12.34
CA ASP A 185 -22.63 -1.38 11.85
C ASP A 185 -21.94 -2.57 11.19
N LYS A 186 -22.08 -2.67 9.86
CA LYS A 186 -21.57 -3.80 9.05
C LYS A 186 -20.04 -3.98 9.10
N LEU A 187 -19.29 -2.99 9.59
CA LEU A 187 -17.83 -3.02 9.69
C LEU A 187 -17.33 -3.18 11.13
N ALA A 188 -18.22 -3.27 12.13
CA ALA A 188 -17.83 -3.38 13.54
C ALA A 188 -16.85 -4.53 13.80
N PHE A 189 -17.11 -5.69 13.20
CA PHE A 189 -16.25 -6.86 13.39
C PHE A 189 -14.94 -6.74 12.61
N GLU A 190 -14.97 -6.21 11.38
CA GLU A 190 -13.74 -5.90 10.62
C GLU A 190 -12.84 -4.92 11.39
N ARG A 191 -13.42 -3.89 12.02
CA ARG A 191 -12.69 -2.96 12.90
C ARG A 191 -12.00 -3.68 14.05
N LYS A 192 -12.70 -4.59 14.73
CA LYS A 192 -12.10 -5.37 15.83
C LYS A 192 -10.99 -6.31 15.35
N LEU A 193 -11.17 -6.96 14.21
CA LEU A 193 -10.13 -7.77 13.58
C LEU A 193 -8.91 -6.92 13.19
N PHE A 194 -9.12 -5.71 12.68
CA PHE A 194 -8.04 -4.75 12.40
C PHE A 194 -7.29 -4.34 13.67
N VAL A 195 -7.99 -4.01 14.76
CA VAL A 195 -7.38 -3.67 16.06
C VAL A 195 -6.53 -4.84 16.57
N ILE A 196 -7.07 -6.06 16.57
CA ILE A 196 -6.34 -7.28 16.95
C ILE A 196 -5.09 -7.44 16.10
N ARG A 197 -5.19 -7.25 14.78
CA ARG A 197 -4.05 -7.35 13.87
C ARG A 197 -2.97 -6.33 14.22
N ARG A 198 -3.33 -5.05 14.38
CA ARG A 198 -2.39 -3.97 14.71
C ARG A 198 -1.71 -4.17 16.05
N LEU A 199 -2.47 -4.63 17.06
CA LEU A 199 -1.91 -4.97 18.37
C LEU A 199 -0.94 -6.14 18.28
N ALA A 200 -1.28 -7.20 17.55
CA ALA A 200 -0.40 -8.34 17.35
C ALA A 200 0.88 -7.93 16.62
N GLU A 201 0.77 -7.20 15.51
CA GLU A 201 1.91 -6.69 14.74
C GLU A 201 2.87 -5.85 15.61
N LYS A 202 2.35 -4.98 16.49
CA LYS A 202 3.17 -4.15 17.38
C LYS A 202 3.79 -4.93 18.53
N GLN A 203 2.96 -5.65 19.30
CA GLN A 203 3.42 -6.33 20.50
C GLN A 203 4.46 -7.41 20.19
N ILE A 204 4.27 -8.16 19.10
CA ILE A 204 5.22 -9.19 18.68
C ILE A 204 6.52 -8.55 18.19
N ARG A 205 6.45 -7.42 17.46
CA ARG A 205 7.63 -6.68 17.02
C ARG A 205 8.46 -6.15 18.19
N ASP A 206 7.80 -5.58 19.20
CA ASP A 206 8.45 -4.98 20.36
C ASP A 206 9.06 -6.03 21.30
N GLN A 207 8.37 -7.15 21.51
CA GLN A 207 8.81 -8.18 22.46
C GLN A 207 9.86 -9.13 21.86
N LEU A 208 9.89 -9.29 20.53
CA LEU A 208 10.72 -10.28 19.84
C LEU A 208 11.52 -9.65 18.67
N PRO A 209 12.28 -8.56 18.89
CA PRO A 209 12.82 -7.72 17.81
C PRO A 209 13.72 -8.49 16.83
N HIS A 210 14.57 -9.40 17.31
CA HIS A 210 15.49 -10.18 16.48
C HIS A 210 14.85 -11.31 15.67
N LYS A 211 13.57 -11.63 15.93
CA LYS A 211 12.83 -12.72 15.27
C LYS A 211 11.44 -12.29 14.75
N SER A 212 11.10 -11.02 14.92
CA SER A 212 9.85 -10.40 14.45
C SER A 212 9.73 -10.39 12.92
N GLN A 213 10.85 -10.52 12.21
CA GLN A 213 10.90 -10.55 10.74
C GLN A 213 10.21 -11.77 10.14
N ASP A 214 9.99 -12.83 10.94
CA ASP A 214 9.32 -14.06 10.51
C ASP A 214 7.82 -14.08 10.87
N PHE A 215 7.28 -12.95 11.36
CA PHE A 215 5.87 -12.80 11.70
C PHE A 215 5.18 -11.78 10.80
N TYR A 216 4.16 -12.23 10.07
CA TYR A 216 3.35 -11.34 9.23
C TYR A 216 1.91 -11.84 9.13
N ILE A 217 0.94 -10.92 9.18
CA ILE A 217 -0.47 -11.23 8.97
C ILE A 217 -0.87 -10.74 7.58
N ALA A 218 -0.99 -11.68 6.64
CA ALA A 218 -1.34 -11.38 5.25
C ALA A 218 -2.77 -10.82 5.14
N SER A 219 -3.72 -11.46 5.80
CA SER A 219 -5.10 -10.98 5.95
C SER A 219 -5.63 -11.37 7.34
N LEU A 220 -6.50 -10.54 7.91
CA LEU A 220 -7.31 -10.91 9.08
C LEU A 220 -8.67 -10.24 8.92
N SER A 221 -9.64 -10.98 8.38
CA SER A 221 -10.94 -10.43 7.95
C SER A 221 -12.03 -11.50 8.04
N ALA A 222 -13.29 -11.08 8.14
CA ALA A 222 -14.47 -11.93 7.98
C ALA A 222 -14.99 -11.96 6.54
N ARG A 223 -14.47 -11.09 5.67
CA ARG A 223 -14.92 -10.92 4.28
C ARG A 223 -13.94 -11.46 3.25
N THR A 224 -12.65 -11.26 3.46
CA THR A 224 -11.61 -11.59 2.48
C THR A 224 -10.51 -12.47 3.07
N ILE A 225 -9.82 -13.19 2.19
CA ILE A 225 -8.64 -13.98 2.54
C ILE A 225 -7.61 -13.87 1.41
N ILE A 226 -6.33 -13.90 1.78
CA ILE A 226 -5.21 -13.73 0.85
C ILE A 226 -4.31 -14.95 0.87
N TYR A 227 -4.03 -15.50 -0.31
CA TYR A 227 -3.02 -16.53 -0.55
C TYR A 227 -1.91 -15.92 -1.40
N LYS A 228 -0.73 -15.71 -0.81
CA LYS A 228 0.38 -15.03 -1.49
C LYS A 228 1.73 -15.52 -0.98
N GLY A 229 2.76 -15.35 -1.77
CA GLY A 229 4.11 -15.66 -1.34
C GLY A 229 5.16 -15.25 -2.36
N MET A 230 6.40 -15.59 -2.06
CA MET A 230 7.55 -15.41 -2.95
C MET A 230 7.52 -16.46 -4.08
N LEU A 231 6.52 -16.34 -4.94
CA LEU A 231 6.13 -17.31 -5.97
C LEU A 231 6.12 -16.65 -7.34
N ASN A 232 6.46 -17.42 -8.38
CA ASN A 232 6.08 -17.11 -9.75
C ASN A 232 4.57 -17.31 -9.93
N ALA A 233 3.98 -16.63 -10.92
CA ALA A 233 2.55 -16.72 -11.21
C ALA A 233 2.02 -18.17 -11.33
N PRO A 234 2.64 -19.09 -12.11
CA PRO A 234 2.16 -20.48 -12.22
C PRO A 234 2.38 -21.35 -10.97
N GLN A 235 3.22 -20.90 -10.03
CA GLN A 235 3.49 -21.65 -8.81
C GLN A 235 2.39 -21.48 -7.77
N VAL A 236 1.56 -20.43 -7.86
CA VAL A 236 0.50 -20.13 -6.86
C VAL A 236 -0.47 -21.30 -6.63
N PRO A 237 -1.15 -21.86 -7.67
CA PRO A 237 -2.04 -23.01 -7.48
C PRO A 237 -1.32 -24.29 -7.06
N HIS A 238 -0.06 -24.46 -7.46
CA HIS A 238 0.72 -25.63 -7.08
C HIS A 238 1.16 -25.58 -5.61
N TYR A 239 1.63 -24.42 -5.16
CA TYR A 239 2.10 -24.20 -3.80
C TYR A 239 0.94 -24.26 -2.81
N TYR A 240 -0.17 -23.55 -3.09
CA TYR A 240 -1.36 -23.58 -2.24
C TYR A 240 -2.39 -24.58 -2.76
N VAL A 241 -2.30 -25.82 -2.25
CA VAL A 241 -3.15 -26.93 -2.68
C VAL A 241 -4.64 -26.63 -2.50
N ASP A 242 -5.00 -25.87 -1.47
CA ASP A 242 -6.35 -25.37 -1.20
C ASP A 242 -7.00 -24.76 -2.46
N LEU A 243 -6.25 -23.99 -3.26
CA LEU A 243 -6.79 -23.25 -4.39
C LEU A 243 -7.33 -24.13 -5.52
N ASN A 244 -7.05 -25.43 -5.50
CA ASN A 244 -7.55 -26.40 -6.49
C ASN A 244 -8.82 -27.13 -6.01
N ASP A 245 -9.28 -26.89 -4.78
CA ASP A 245 -10.48 -27.53 -4.25
C ASP A 245 -11.74 -26.87 -4.84
N ALA A 246 -12.61 -27.65 -5.48
CA ALA A 246 -13.84 -27.14 -6.12
C ALA A 246 -14.82 -26.45 -5.14
N ARG A 247 -14.68 -26.67 -3.83
CA ARG A 247 -15.47 -25.99 -2.78
C ARG A 247 -14.96 -24.58 -2.51
N MET A 248 -13.75 -24.23 -2.95
CA MET A 248 -13.25 -22.86 -2.92
C MET A 248 -14.01 -22.03 -3.95
N GLN A 249 -14.99 -21.28 -3.48
CA GLN A 249 -15.87 -20.50 -4.35
C GLN A 249 -15.85 -19.03 -3.95
N THR A 250 -15.73 -18.16 -4.96
CA THR A 250 -15.73 -16.70 -4.77
C THR A 250 -16.47 -16.04 -5.92
N ALA A 251 -17.01 -14.84 -5.69
CA ALA A 251 -17.53 -13.98 -6.75
C ALA A 251 -16.53 -12.88 -7.11
N ILE A 252 -15.55 -12.58 -6.26
CA ILE A 252 -14.48 -11.59 -6.50
C ILE A 252 -13.12 -12.28 -6.29
N ALA A 253 -12.24 -12.16 -7.28
CA ALA A 253 -10.85 -12.58 -7.15
C ALA A 253 -9.93 -11.52 -7.75
N MET A 254 -8.91 -11.12 -7.00
CA MET A 254 -7.89 -10.15 -7.39
C MET A 254 -6.53 -10.83 -7.38
N VAL A 255 -5.78 -10.72 -8.48
CA VAL A 255 -4.48 -11.35 -8.65
C VAL A 255 -3.41 -10.32 -8.99
N HIS A 256 -2.20 -10.63 -8.57
CA HIS A 256 -1.05 -9.78 -8.84
C HIS A 256 0.22 -10.62 -8.91
N SER A 257 1.08 -10.25 -9.86
CA SER A 257 2.46 -10.71 -9.96
C SER A 257 3.39 -9.50 -9.92
N ARG A 258 4.32 -9.55 -8.97
CA ARG A 258 5.29 -8.50 -8.69
C ARG A 258 6.52 -8.66 -9.58
N PHE A 259 7.04 -7.53 -10.07
CA PHE A 259 8.39 -7.42 -10.63
C PHE A 259 9.11 -6.34 -9.82
N SER A 260 10.19 -6.70 -9.14
CA SER A 260 11.02 -5.76 -8.44
C SER A 260 12.31 -5.51 -9.19
N THR A 261 12.65 -4.24 -9.41
CA THR A 261 13.91 -3.89 -10.08
C THR A 261 15.09 -3.87 -9.12
N ASN A 262 14.87 -3.73 -7.80
CA ASN A 262 15.92 -3.48 -6.81
C ASN A 262 15.67 -4.08 -5.40
N THR A 263 14.60 -4.85 -5.16
CA THR A 263 14.33 -5.40 -3.81
C THR A 263 14.86 -6.81 -3.65
N PHE A 264 15.21 -7.17 -2.42
CA PHE A 264 15.33 -8.57 -2.05
C PHE A 264 13.92 -9.15 -1.94
N PRO A 265 13.60 -10.22 -2.70
CA PRO A 265 12.27 -10.80 -2.69
C PRO A 265 11.93 -11.33 -1.29
N SER A 266 10.71 -11.09 -0.84
CA SER A 266 10.22 -11.52 0.48
C SER A 266 8.74 -11.88 0.44
N TRP A 267 8.35 -12.86 1.27
CA TRP A 267 7.00 -13.41 1.29
C TRP A 267 5.92 -12.40 1.69
N ASP A 268 6.23 -11.52 2.65
CA ASP A 268 5.32 -10.50 3.17
C ASP A 268 5.04 -9.37 2.18
N ARG A 269 6.00 -9.06 1.30
CA ARG A 269 5.91 -7.98 0.29
C ARG A 269 5.24 -8.41 -1.01
N ALA A 270 4.96 -9.70 -1.19
CA ALA A 270 4.10 -10.13 -2.27
C ALA A 270 2.74 -9.42 -2.17
N HIS A 271 2.14 -9.16 -3.32
CA HIS A 271 0.74 -8.74 -3.41
C HIS A 271 -0.17 -9.98 -3.54
N PRO A 272 -1.50 -9.82 -3.37
CA PRO A 272 -2.22 -8.61 -2.96
C PRO A 272 -1.94 -8.13 -1.53
N TYR A 273 -2.25 -6.87 -1.27
CA TYR A 273 -2.41 -6.33 0.09
C TYR A 273 -3.88 -6.46 0.53
N ARG A 274 -4.25 -5.94 1.70
CA ARG A 274 -5.52 -6.27 2.38
C ARG A 274 -6.74 -5.75 1.63
N PHE A 275 -6.59 -4.60 0.99
CA PHE A 275 -7.63 -3.94 0.20
C PHE A 275 -7.23 -3.77 -1.27
N LEU A 276 -5.94 -3.81 -1.61
CA LEU A 276 -5.47 -3.39 -2.93
C LEU A 276 -4.49 -4.32 -3.65
N ILE A 277 -4.52 -4.19 -4.98
CA ILE A 277 -3.43 -4.54 -5.90
C ILE A 277 -2.98 -3.26 -6.60
N HIS A 278 -1.68 -3.07 -6.72
CA HIS A 278 -1.10 -1.86 -7.30
C HIS A 278 -0.06 -2.23 -8.35
N ASN A 279 -0.21 -1.65 -9.54
CA ASN A 279 0.77 -1.67 -10.60
C ASN A 279 1.24 -0.24 -10.83
N GLY A 280 2.46 0.05 -10.38
CA GLY A 280 2.90 1.42 -10.32
C GLY A 280 3.90 1.69 -9.22
N GLU A 281 4.17 2.97 -9.01
CA GLU A 281 5.02 3.50 -7.95
C GLU A 281 4.38 4.79 -7.44
N ILE A 282 4.29 4.94 -6.11
CA ILE A 282 3.82 6.17 -5.48
C ILE A 282 5.04 7.06 -5.20
N ASN A 283 5.30 8.01 -6.10
CA ASN A 283 6.51 8.85 -6.03
C ASN A 283 6.43 9.93 -4.93
N THR A 284 5.25 10.21 -4.40
CA THR A 284 5.06 11.14 -3.26
C THR A 284 5.09 10.44 -1.89
N ILE A 285 5.38 9.14 -1.83
CA ILE A 285 5.17 8.31 -0.64
C ILE A 285 5.82 8.84 0.64
N LYS A 286 7.04 9.40 0.55
CA LYS A 286 7.73 9.96 1.73
C LYS A 286 6.96 11.13 2.34
N GLY A 287 6.42 12.01 1.49
CA GLY A 287 5.58 13.12 1.91
C GLY A 287 4.29 12.60 2.54
N ASN A 288 3.61 11.68 1.86
CA ASN A 288 2.34 11.13 2.31
C ASN A 288 2.44 10.41 3.67
N ALA A 289 3.50 9.61 3.86
CA ALA A 289 3.74 8.92 5.13
C ALA A 289 3.99 9.91 6.28
N ASN A 290 4.80 10.96 6.04
CA ASN A 290 5.06 11.99 7.04
C ASN A 290 3.80 12.79 7.39
N TRP A 291 2.96 13.10 6.40
CA TRP A 291 1.70 13.80 6.62
C TRP A 291 0.70 12.94 7.36
N MET A 292 0.57 11.65 7.04
CA MET A 292 -0.30 10.74 7.78
C MET A 292 0.13 10.62 9.25
N ASP A 293 1.44 10.48 9.50
CA ASP A 293 1.98 10.44 10.87
C ASP A 293 1.73 11.76 11.63
N THR A 294 1.76 12.89 10.94
CA THR A 294 1.44 14.20 11.55
C THR A 294 -0.05 14.33 11.85
N ARG A 295 -0.90 13.89 10.90
CA ARG A 295 -2.36 13.94 11.02
C ARG A 295 -2.89 13.04 12.11
N GLN A 296 -2.17 11.98 12.48
CA GLN A 296 -2.64 11.03 13.49
C GLN A 296 -2.89 11.68 14.86
N ALA A 297 -2.19 12.78 15.18
CA ALA A 297 -2.41 13.56 16.40
C ALA A 297 -3.76 14.29 16.43
N LEU A 298 -4.42 14.42 15.28
CA LEU A 298 -5.71 15.10 15.10
C LEU A 298 -6.84 14.11 14.76
N PHE A 299 -6.57 12.80 14.76
CA PHE A 299 -7.61 11.83 14.44
C PHE A 299 -8.67 11.80 15.53
N GLU A 300 -9.92 12.00 15.09
CA GLU A 300 -11.11 11.87 15.90
C GLU A 300 -12.15 11.10 15.08
N THR A 301 -12.69 10.03 15.65
CA THR A 301 -13.74 9.24 15.01
C THR A 301 -14.56 8.49 16.05
N ASP A 302 -15.88 8.48 15.85
CA ASP A 302 -16.84 7.71 16.64
C ASP A 302 -16.73 6.20 16.37
N LYS A 303 -16.06 5.79 15.29
CA LYS A 303 -16.04 4.40 14.81
C LYS A 303 -15.11 3.48 15.58
N PHE A 304 -13.97 4.00 16.03
CA PHE A 304 -12.98 3.23 16.80
C PHE A 304 -13.14 3.40 18.30
N GLY A 305 -13.71 4.52 18.76
CA GLY A 305 -13.77 4.85 20.19
C GLY A 305 -12.38 4.75 20.83
N ASP A 306 -12.30 4.09 21.97
CA ASP A 306 -11.05 3.89 22.73
C ASP A 306 -10.00 3.03 21.99
N ASP A 307 -10.37 2.33 20.91
CA ASP A 307 -9.42 1.52 20.15
C ASP A 307 -8.55 2.35 19.18
N LEU A 308 -8.87 3.63 18.97
CA LEU A 308 -8.14 4.46 18.01
C LEU A 308 -6.65 4.57 18.36
N GLU A 309 -6.32 4.78 19.64
CA GLU A 309 -4.93 4.86 20.09
C GLU A 309 -4.18 3.54 19.85
N LYS A 310 -4.88 2.40 19.97
CA LYS A 310 -4.30 1.06 19.80
C LYS A 310 -3.81 0.81 18.37
N VAL A 311 -4.40 1.48 17.38
CA VAL A 311 -4.06 1.27 15.97
C VAL A 311 -2.93 2.16 15.46
N LEU A 312 -2.55 3.22 16.18
CA LEU A 312 -1.47 4.17 15.81
C LEU A 312 -0.03 3.67 16.08
N PRO A 313 0.95 3.92 15.19
CA PRO A 313 0.86 4.66 13.93
C PRO A 313 0.11 3.88 12.85
N ILE A 314 -0.52 4.58 11.90
CA ILE A 314 -1.27 3.93 10.82
C ILE A 314 -0.33 3.36 9.75
N ILE A 315 0.67 4.14 9.33
CA ILE A 315 1.61 3.73 8.28
C ILE A 315 2.71 2.86 8.87
N ASP A 316 2.84 1.63 8.36
CA ASP A 316 4.01 0.80 8.63
C ASP A 316 5.12 1.11 7.61
N ARG A 317 6.12 1.88 8.05
CA ARG A 317 7.22 2.36 7.21
C ARG A 317 8.17 1.26 6.71
N GLU A 318 8.04 0.04 7.23
CA GLU A 318 8.82 -1.13 6.79
C GLU A 318 8.22 -1.83 5.55
N THR A 319 7.00 -1.47 5.18
CA THR A 319 6.30 -2.01 4.00
C THR A 319 6.66 -1.25 2.71
N SER A 320 6.27 -1.77 1.55
CA SER A 320 6.44 -1.05 0.28
C SER A 320 5.53 0.18 0.22
N ASP A 321 5.76 1.04 -0.77
CA ASP A 321 4.88 2.18 -1.07
C ASP A 321 3.39 1.78 -1.17
N SER A 322 3.15 0.63 -1.78
CA SER A 322 1.84 0.02 -1.98
C SER A 322 1.26 -0.50 -0.66
N GLY A 323 2.09 -1.06 0.20
CA GLY A 323 1.70 -1.50 1.54
C GLY A 323 1.34 -0.32 2.44
N MET A 324 2.10 0.77 2.36
CA MET A 324 1.80 2.01 3.09
C MET A 324 0.48 2.63 2.62
N PHE A 325 0.22 2.63 1.31
CA PHE A 325 -1.06 3.09 0.78
C PHE A 325 -2.24 2.20 1.20
N ASP A 326 -2.04 0.87 1.24
CA ASP A 326 -3.04 -0.07 1.76
C ASP A 326 -3.39 0.21 3.22
N ASN A 327 -2.41 0.56 4.06
CA ASN A 327 -2.65 0.92 5.46
C ASN A 327 -3.53 2.17 5.58
N ALA A 328 -3.24 3.21 4.77
CA ALA A 328 -4.04 4.42 4.74
C ALA A 328 -5.47 4.13 4.27
N LEU A 329 -5.62 3.37 3.19
CA LEU A 329 -6.91 3.06 2.59
C LEU A 329 -7.79 2.22 3.52
N GLU A 330 -7.22 1.19 4.15
CA GLU A 330 -7.89 0.36 5.15
C GLU A 330 -8.35 1.18 6.34
N PHE A 331 -7.47 2.04 6.89
CA PHE A 331 -7.82 2.90 8.02
C PHE A 331 -8.96 3.87 7.67
N LEU A 332 -8.90 4.52 6.51
CA LEU A 332 -9.94 5.44 6.06
C LEU A 332 -11.30 4.74 5.90
N ASN A 333 -11.30 3.55 5.29
CA ASN A 333 -12.52 2.76 5.12
C ASN A 333 -13.12 2.36 6.47
N LEU A 334 -12.28 1.83 7.37
CA LEU A 334 -12.69 1.42 8.70
C LEU A 334 -13.07 2.62 9.61
N SER A 335 -12.61 3.83 9.31
CA SER A 335 -12.98 5.06 10.01
C SER A 335 -14.33 5.64 9.57
N GLY A 336 -14.98 5.06 8.56
CA GLY A 336 -16.35 5.40 8.15
C GLY A 336 -16.50 5.97 6.73
N TYR A 337 -15.40 6.19 6.01
CA TYR A 337 -15.49 6.50 4.58
C TYR A 337 -15.85 5.25 3.79
N SER A 338 -16.72 5.35 2.78
CA SER A 338 -16.87 4.25 1.82
C SER A 338 -15.57 4.09 1.03
N LEU A 339 -15.16 2.86 0.72
CA LEU A 339 -13.95 2.59 -0.06
C LEU A 339 -13.75 3.48 -1.31
N PRO A 340 -14.74 3.68 -2.22
CA PRO A 340 -14.57 4.59 -3.36
C PRO A 340 -14.36 6.06 -2.96
N TYR A 341 -14.92 6.51 -1.82
CA TYR A 341 -14.68 7.86 -1.30
C TYR A 341 -13.23 8.01 -0.85
N ALA A 342 -12.72 7.03 -0.10
CA ALA A 342 -11.33 7.04 0.36
C ALA A 342 -10.36 7.04 -0.83
N VAL A 343 -10.67 6.27 -1.89
CA VAL A 343 -9.91 6.30 -3.15
C VAL A 343 -10.00 7.66 -3.84
N MET A 344 -11.19 8.27 -3.97
CA MET A 344 -11.34 9.61 -4.57
C MET A 344 -10.58 10.70 -3.80
N MET A 345 -10.53 10.60 -2.46
CA MET A 345 -9.84 11.54 -1.61
C MET A 345 -8.32 11.43 -1.73
N THR A 346 -7.80 10.21 -1.82
CA THR A 346 -6.35 9.95 -1.87
C THR A 346 -5.76 10.00 -3.28
N ILE A 347 -6.54 9.64 -4.30
CA ILE A 347 -6.17 9.67 -5.73
C ILE A 347 -7.19 10.55 -6.47
N PRO A 348 -7.12 11.88 -6.30
CA PRO A 348 -8.05 12.79 -6.94
C PRO A 348 -7.82 12.88 -8.44
N GLU A 349 -8.90 13.08 -9.20
CA GLU A 349 -8.80 13.34 -10.63
C GLU A 349 -8.27 14.78 -10.88
N PRO A 350 -7.67 15.08 -12.05
CA PRO A 350 -7.19 16.43 -12.34
C PRO A 350 -8.36 17.43 -12.42
N TRP A 351 -8.57 18.22 -11.35
CA TRP A 351 -9.76 19.07 -11.19
C TRP A 351 -9.53 20.57 -11.47
N GLN A 352 -8.38 21.14 -11.08
CA GLN A 352 -8.12 22.60 -11.05
C GLN A 352 -8.37 23.36 -12.36
N LYS A 353 -8.18 22.71 -13.53
CA LYS A 353 -8.37 23.34 -14.85
C LYS A 353 -9.40 22.60 -15.71
N HIS A 354 -10.23 21.77 -15.10
CA HIS A 354 -11.17 20.91 -15.81
C HIS A 354 -12.50 21.64 -16.07
N LYS A 355 -12.56 22.35 -17.20
CA LYS A 355 -13.69 23.23 -17.56
C LYS A 355 -15.07 22.57 -17.60
N SER A 356 -15.15 21.27 -17.91
CA SER A 356 -16.42 20.55 -18.00
C SER A 356 -16.75 19.71 -16.75
N MET A 357 -16.01 19.90 -15.65
CA MET A 357 -16.31 19.23 -14.38
C MET A 357 -17.48 19.96 -13.71
N SER A 358 -18.37 19.21 -13.06
CA SER A 358 -19.47 19.81 -12.30
C SER A 358 -18.93 20.57 -11.09
N ARG A 359 -19.68 21.58 -10.64
CA ARG A 359 -19.28 22.43 -9.52
C ARG A 359 -19.17 21.65 -8.22
N GLU A 360 -20.10 20.73 -7.98
CA GLU A 360 -20.14 19.87 -6.79
C GLU A 360 -18.86 19.02 -6.70
N LYS A 361 -18.42 18.50 -7.84
CA LYS A 361 -17.23 17.68 -7.92
C LYS A 361 -15.94 18.49 -7.76
N GLN A 362 -15.87 19.68 -8.37
CA GLN A 362 -14.76 20.61 -8.15
C GLN A 362 -14.66 20.98 -6.66
N ALA A 363 -15.78 21.35 -6.03
CA ALA A 363 -15.84 21.68 -4.61
C ALA A 363 -15.43 20.49 -3.72
N PHE A 364 -15.85 19.27 -4.06
CA PHE A 364 -15.38 18.07 -3.35
C PHE A 364 -13.85 17.96 -3.37
N TYR A 365 -13.21 18.09 -4.54
CA TYR A 365 -11.76 17.94 -4.64
C TYR A 365 -11.00 19.11 -4.04
N GLU A 366 -11.49 20.33 -4.18
CA GLU A 366 -10.92 21.53 -3.56
C GLU A 366 -10.95 21.41 -2.03
N TYR A 367 -12.08 21.04 -1.45
CA TYR A 367 -12.21 20.79 -0.03
C TYR A 367 -11.23 19.72 0.47
N HIS A 368 -11.16 18.57 -0.22
CA HIS A 368 -10.25 17.50 0.20
C HIS A 368 -8.78 17.83 -0.04
N SER A 369 -8.45 18.75 -0.95
CA SER A 369 -7.07 19.21 -1.14
C SER A 369 -6.50 19.94 0.08
N CYS A 370 -7.37 20.49 0.94
CA CYS A 370 -6.99 21.07 2.23
C CYS A 370 -6.72 19.99 3.30
N LEU A 371 -7.22 18.76 3.10
CA LEU A 371 -7.22 17.68 4.10
C LEU A 371 -6.33 16.51 3.76
N MET A 372 -6.08 16.24 2.48
CA MET A 372 -5.33 15.09 2.00
C MET A 372 -4.53 15.49 0.77
N GLU A 373 -3.22 15.33 0.87
CA GLU A 373 -2.32 15.42 -0.27
C GLU A 373 -2.49 14.20 -1.20
N PRO A 374 -2.39 14.38 -2.54
CA PRO A 374 -2.49 13.27 -3.46
C PRO A 374 -1.38 12.23 -3.26
N TRP A 375 -1.78 10.96 -3.22
CA TRP A 375 -0.88 9.83 -3.32
C TRP A 375 -0.57 9.59 -4.80
N ASP A 376 0.38 10.37 -5.32
CA ASP A 376 0.66 10.52 -6.75
C ASP A 376 1.80 9.61 -7.20
N GLY A 377 1.88 9.44 -8.52
CA GLY A 377 2.81 8.55 -9.21
C GLY A 377 2.10 7.68 -10.25
N PRO A 378 2.84 7.01 -11.14
CA PRO A 378 2.24 6.10 -12.12
C PRO A 378 1.50 4.99 -11.38
N ALA A 379 0.18 4.88 -11.52
CA ALA A 379 -0.59 3.90 -10.75
C ALA A 379 -1.78 3.35 -11.54
N SER A 380 -1.91 2.04 -11.53
CA SER A 380 -3.16 1.33 -11.78
C SER A 380 -3.49 0.56 -10.51
N ILE A 381 -4.61 0.88 -9.88
CA ILE A 381 -4.99 0.31 -8.59
C ILE A 381 -6.30 -0.42 -8.75
N GLY A 382 -6.32 -1.69 -8.34
CA GLY A 382 -7.53 -2.44 -8.08
C GLY A 382 -7.76 -2.49 -6.57
N PHE A 383 -9.00 -2.38 -6.12
CA PHE A 383 -9.35 -2.40 -4.71
C PHE A 383 -10.64 -3.17 -4.44
N THR A 384 -10.77 -3.75 -3.24
CA THR A 384 -11.99 -4.45 -2.80
C THR A 384 -12.10 -4.48 -1.27
N ASP A 385 -13.32 -4.55 -0.75
CA ASP A 385 -13.62 -4.88 0.64
C ASP A 385 -14.34 -6.25 0.76
N GLY A 386 -14.36 -7.02 -0.33
CA GLY A 386 -15.09 -8.28 -0.46
C GLY A 386 -16.58 -8.14 -0.79
N THR A 387 -17.15 -6.93 -0.81
CA THR A 387 -18.54 -6.63 -1.21
C THR A 387 -18.65 -5.72 -2.43
N LEU A 388 -17.62 -4.91 -2.67
CA LEU A 388 -17.43 -4.18 -3.91
C LEU A 388 -16.03 -4.46 -4.44
N VAL A 389 -15.84 -4.30 -5.75
CA VAL A 389 -14.51 -4.29 -6.37
C VAL A 389 -14.44 -3.15 -7.37
N GLY A 390 -13.32 -2.47 -7.41
CA GLY A 390 -13.13 -1.38 -8.36
C GLY A 390 -11.69 -1.24 -8.81
N ALA A 391 -11.51 -0.38 -9.79
CA ALA A 391 -10.19 0.09 -10.18
C ALA A 391 -10.19 1.54 -10.61
N VAL A 392 -9.04 2.18 -10.39
CA VAL A 392 -8.76 3.56 -10.74
C VAL A 392 -7.35 3.64 -11.33
N LEU A 393 -7.13 4.65 -12.17
CA LEU A 393 -5.81 5.04 -12.62
C LEU A 393 -5.36 6.30 -11.88
N ASP A 394 -4.05 6.52 -11.84
CA ASP A 394 -3.50 7.81 -11.44
C ASP A 394 -4.06 8.95 -12.31
N ARG A 395 -3.87 10.18 -11.82
CA ARG A 395 -4.39 11.40 -12.44
C ARG A 395 -3.98 11.59 -13.90
N ASN A 396 -2.86 11.02 -14.32
CA ASN A 396 -2.30 11.11 -15.67
C ASN A 396 -2.55 9.83 -16.49
N GLY A 397 -3.01 8.74 -15.85
CA GLY A 397 -3.24 7.43 -16.46
C GLY A 397 -1.98 6.84 -17.08
N LEU A 398 -0.90 6.81 -16.31
CA LEU A 398 0.42 6.37 -16.74
C LEU A 398 0.55 4.84 -16.85
N ARG A 399 -0.44 4.09 -16.32
CA ARG A 399 -0.49 2.63 -16.37
C ARG A 399 -1.72 2.12 -17.14
N PRO A 400 -1.59 1.02 -17.90
CA PRO A 400 -2.71 0.47 -18.65
C PRO A 400 -3.67 -0.31 -17.75
N SER A 401 -4.96 -0.18 -18.00
CA SER A 401 -6.00 -1.06 -17.47
C SER A 401 -7.12 -1.23 -18.49
N ARG A 402 -7.43 -2.48 -18.82
CA ARG A 402 -8.40 -2.90 -19.83
C ARG A 402 -9.42 -3.83 -19.19
N TYR A 403 -10.67 -3.72 -19.60
CA TYR A 403 -11.70 -4.61 -19.10
C TYR A 403 -12.62 -5.11 -20.20
N TYR A 404 -13.26 -6.24 -19.95
CA TYR A 404 -14.34 -6.76 -20.77
C TYR A 404 -15.42 -7.38 -19.89
N ILE A 405 -16.65 -7.31 -20.40
CA ILE A 405 -17.86 -7.84 -19.77
C ILE A 405 -18.36 -8.98 -20.64
N THR A 406 -18.66 -10.11 -20.03
CA THR A 406 -19.16 -11.30 -20.71
C THR A 406 -20.68 -11.44 -20.56
N LYS A 407 -21.30 -12.26 -21.41
CA LYS A 407 -22.73 -12.59 -21.34
C LYS A 407 -23.14 -13.29 -20.03
N ASN A 408 -22.18 -13.94 -19.37
CA ASN A 408 -22.37 -14.65 -18.10
C ASN A 408 -22.09 -13.73 -16.89
N ASP A 409 -22.27 -12.42 -17.04
CA ASP A 409 -22.11 -11.41 -15.99
C ASP A 409 -20.71 -11.37 -15.34
N HIS A 410 -19.66 -11.93 -15.99
CA HIS A 410 -18.29 -11.72 -15.53
C HIS A 410 -17.73 -10.42 -16.09
N LEU A 411 -17.21 -9.57 -15.21
CA LEU A 411 -16.33 -8.47 -15.54
C LEU A 411 -14.90 -8.88 -15.23
N VAL A 412 -14.02 -8.69 -16.21
CA VAL A 412 -12.61 -9.01 -16.09
C VAL A 412 -11.81 -7.76 -16.39
N LEU A 413 -10.94 -7.36 -15.48
CA LEU A 413 -10.02 -6.25 -15.65
C LEU A 413 -8.58 -6.74 -15.50
N ALA A 414 -7.71 -6.30 -16.39
CA ALA A 414 -6.28 -6.59 -16.29
C ALA A 414 -5.43 -5.46 -16.88
N SER A 415 -4.15 -5.48 -16.52
CA SER A 415 -3.14 -4.59 -17.09
C SER A 415 -2.92 -4.77 -18.61
N GLU A 416 -3.34 -5.92 -19.17
CA GLU A 416 -3.24 -6.25 -20.59
C GLU A 416 -4.55 -6.83 -21.16
N VAL A 417 -4.63 -6.87 -22.50
CA VAL A 417 -5.66 -7.65 -23.21
C VAL A 417 -5.12 -9.04 -23.53
N GLY A 418 -6.01 -10.04 -23.66
CA GLY A 418 -5.62 -11.41 -24.01
C GLY A 418 -5.17 -12.27 -22.83
N VAL A 419 -5.34 -11.78 -21.59
CA VAL A 419 -5.02 -12.53 -20.36
C VAL A 419 -5.96 -13.71 -20.08
N MET A 420 -7.08 -13.82 -20.80
CA MET A 420 -7.93 -15.00 -20.79
C MET A 420 -8.48 -15.22 -22.20
N ASP A 421 -8.66 -16.49 -22.56
CA ASP A 421 -9.38 -16.86 -23.77
C ASP A 421 -10.89 -16.75 -23.52
N VAL A 422 -11.50 -15.73 -24.10
CA VAL A 422 -12.95 -15.51 -24.04
C VAL A 422 -13.48 -15.46 -25.47
N PRO A 423 -14.39 -16.37 -25.84
CA PRO A 423 -14.99 -16.39 -27.16
C PRO A 423 -15.57 -15.01 -27.53
N ALA A 424 -15.32 -14.57 -28.76
CA ALA A 424 -15.70 -13.21 -29.19
C ALA A 424 -17.21 -12.97 -29.11
N ASP A 425 -18.02 -14.01 -29.28
CA ASP A 425 -19.47 -13.99 -29.16
C ASP A 425 -19.96 -13.98 -27.71
N GLU A 426 -19.12 -14.31 -26.72
CA GLU A 426 -19.44 -14.16 -25.29
C GLU A 426 -19.19 -12.73 -24.78
N VAL A 427 -18.46 -11.89 -25.51
CA VAL A 427 -18.12 -10.53 -25.05
C VAL A 427 -19.26 -9.56 -25.34
N VAL A 428 -19.81 -8.96 -24.28
CA VAL A 428 -20.85 -7.92 -24.33
C VAL A 428 -20.23 -6.54 -24.53
N ALA A 429 -19.15 -6.24 -23.80
CA ALA A 429 -18.48 -4.94 -23.87
C ALA A 429 -16.98 -5.08 -23.66
N LYS A 430 -16.21 -4.19 -24.28
CA LYS A 430 -14.76 -4.01 -24.06
C LYS A 430 -14.48 -2.54 -23.78
N GLY A 431 -13.63 -2.26 -22.81
CA GLY A 431 -13.29 -0.91 -22.41
C GLY A 431 -11.86 -0.76 -21.90
N ARG A 432 -11.49 0.48 -21.62
CA ARG A 432 -10.26 0.85 -20.94
C ARG A 432 -10.57 1.83 -19.83
N LEU A 433 -9.82 1.76 -18.72
CA LEU A 433 -9.84 2.85 -17.76
C LEU A 433 -9.22 4.10 -18.38
N GLN A 434 -9.74 5.25 -17.98
CA GLN A 434 -9.26 6.56 -18.42
C GLN A 434 -8.74 7.31 -17.18
N PRO A 435 -7.76 8.22 -17.34
CA PRO A 435 -7.29 9.06 -16.24
C PRO A 435 -8.46 9.70 -15.49
N GLY A 436 -8.42 9.63 -14.17
CA GLY A 436 -9.47 10.17 -13.31
C GLY A 436 -10.73 9.33 -13.19
N ARG A 437 -11.04 8.39 -14.11
CA ARG A 437 -12.27 7.57 -14.05
C ARG A 437 -12.10 6.32 -13.20
N MET A 438 -13.16 5.95 -12.49
CA MET A 438 -13.27 4.75 -11.68
C MET A 438 -14.21 3.73 -12.33
N LEU A 439 -13.81 2.47 -12.36
CA LEU A 439 -14.70 1.34 -12.61
C LEU A 439 -15.07 0.73 -11.27
N LEU A 440 -16.37 0.57 -10.99
CA LEU A 440 -16.84 0.04 -9.72
C LEU A 440 -17.95 -0.99 -9.97
N VAL A 441 -17.84 -2.15 -9.32
CA VAL A 441 -18.86 -3.20 -9.29
C VAL A 441 -19.27 -3.41 -7.84
N ASP A 442 -20.55 -3.25 -7.58
CA ASP A 442 -21.15 -3.58 -6.29
C ASP A 442 -21.97 -4.87 -6.46
N ILE A 443 -21.49 -5.96 -5.86
CA ILE A 443 -22.17 -7.26 -5.96
C ILE A 443 -23.39 -7.34 -5.02
N SER A 444 -23.50 -6.44 -4.04
CA SER A 444 -24.69 -6.32 -3.20
C SER A 444 -25.84 -5.64 -3.95
N GLU A 445 -25.52 -4.67 -4.81
CA GLU A 445 -26.47 -4.06 -5.75
C GLU A 445 -26.58 -4.81 -7.10
N GLN A 446 -25.75 -5.83 -7.30
CA GLN A 446 -25.69 -6.69 -8.49
C GLN A 446 -25.50 -5.93 -9.81
N ARG A 447 -24.71 -4.86 -9.79
CA ARG A 447 -24.54 -3.96 -10.94
C ARG A 447 -23.17 -3.27 -10.97
N ILE A 448 -22.83 -2.77 -12.16
CA ILE A 448 -21.71 -1.86 -12.37
C ILE A 448 -22.22 -0.44 -12.10
N ILE A 449 -21.54 0.28 -11.21
CA ILE A 449 -21.83 1.68 -10.90
C ILE A 449 -21.01 2.55 -11.84
N SER A 450 -21.68 3.50 -12.52
CA SER A 450 -20.97 4.39 -13.45
C SER A 450 -20.12 5.43 -12.70
N ASP A 451 -19.02 5.85 -13.31
CA ASP A 451 -18.14 6.90 -12.74
C ASP A 451 -18.90 8.19 -12.42
N GLU A 452 -19.81 8.59 -13.30
CA GLU A 452 -20.61 9.80 -13.16
C GLU A 452 -21.56 9.70 -11.97
N GLU A 453 -22.34 8.60 -11.89
CA GLU A 453 -23.24 8.34 -10.76
C GLU A 453 -22.47 8.30 -9.45
N LEU A 454 -21.39 7.51 -9.38
CA LEU A 454 -20.59 7.34 -8.18
C LEU A 454 -20.06 8.68 -7.65
N LYS A 455 -19.42 9.45 -8.53
CA LYS A 455 -18.82 10.73 -8.14
C LYS A 455 -19.86 11.76 -7.83
N HIS A 456 -20.99 11.79 -8.54
CA HIS A 456 -22.09 12.69 -8.22
C HIS A 456 -22.65 12.40 -6.82
N VAL A 457 -22.90 11.12 -6.49
CA VAL A 457 -23.38 10.71 -5.17
C VAL A 457 -22.38 11.13 -4.08
N ILE A 458 -21.08 10.86 -4.27
CA ILE A 458 -20.04 11.20 -3.29
C ILE A 458 -19.87 12.71 -3.12
N SER A 459 -19.74 13.45 -4.22
CA SER A 459 -19.53 14.90 -4.20
C SER A 459 -20.74 15.69 -3.72
N SER A 460 -21.93 15.08 -3.76
CA SER A 460 -23.17 15.70 -3.24
C SER A 460 -23.52 15.28 -1.81
N LYS A 461 -22.68 14.49 -1.12
CA LYS A 461 -22.97 14.04 0.26
C LYS A 461 -23.01 15.17 1.28
N GLN A 462 -22.23 16.22 1.06
CA GLN A 462 -22.06 17.34 1.97
C GLN A 462 -22.03 18.65 1.17
N PRO A 463 -22.37 19.79 1.79
CA PRO A 463 -22.37 21.09 1.12
C PRO A 463 -20.93 21.66 1.01
N PHE A 464 -20.04 20.93 0.30
CA PHE A 464 -18.61 21.29 0.22
C PHE A 464 -18.38 22.71 -0.30
N GLN A 465 -19.16 23.15 -1.29
CA GLN A 465 -19.06 24.51 -1.82
C GLN A 465 -19.39 25.57 -0.75
N GLU A 466 -20.41 25.34 0.07
CA GLU A 466 -20.78 26.29 1.12
C GLU A 466 -19.68 26.40 2.19
N TRP A 467 -19.02 25.28 2.51
CA TRP A 467 -17.88 25.28 3.42
C TRP A 467 -16.67 26.01 2.85
N LEU A 468 -16.39 25.83 1.56
CA LEU A 468 -15.31 26.56 0.88
C LEU A 468 -15.61 28.06 0.88
N ASP A 469 -16.81 28.47 0.43
CA ASP A 469 -17.21 29.87 0.36
C ASP A 469 -17.18 30.55 1.74
N ALA A 470 -17.45 29.81 2.81
CA ALA A 470 -17.49 30.34 4.18
C ALA A 470 -16.12 30.37 4.88
N HIS A 471 -15.17 29.50 4.49
CA HIS A 471 -13.97 29.25 5.30
C HIS A 471 -12.65 29.26 4.54
N LEU A 472 -12.65 29.15 3.21
CA LEU A 472 -11.42 29.24 2.41
C LEU A 472 -11.20 30.71 2.00
N ILE A 473 -10.02 31.24 2.31
CA ILE A 473 -9.64 32.61 1.94
C ILE A 473 -8.47 32.52 0.97
N ASN A 474 -8.65 33.07 -0.24
CA ASN A 474 -7.57 33.14 -1.22
C ASN A 474 -6.64 34.30 -0.88
N LEU A 475 -5.33 34.07 -0.95
CA LEU A 475 -4.32 35.11 -0.68
C LEU A 475 -4.50 36.34 -1.58
N GLU A 476 -4.99 36.15 -2.82
CA GLU A 476 -5.27 37.22 -3.80
C GLU A 476 -6.44 38.13 -3.42
N GLU A 477 -7.30 37.71 -2.48
CA GLU A 477 -8.44 38.48 -1.99
C GLU A 477 -8.05 39.38 -0.81
N LEU A 478 -6.87 39.17 -0.22
CA LEU A 478 -6.37 39.98 0.88
C LEU A 478 -5.87 41.34 0.35
N GLU A 479 -6.15 42.40 1.10
CA GLU A 479 -5.62 43.73 0.79
C GLU A 479 -4.09 43.73 0.85
N ASP A 480 -3.46 44.41 -0.11
CA ASP A 480 -2.03 44.62 -0.10
C ASP A 480 -1.59 45.30 1.21
N ALA A 481 -0.41 44.91 1.70
CA ALA A 481 0.17 45.54 2.87
C ALA A 481 0.27 47.06 2.65
N PRO A 482 -0.23 47.90 3.57
CA PRO A 482 -0.30 49.35 3.38
C PRO A 482 1.08 50.01 3.21
N THR A 483 2.13 49.33 3.66
CA THR A 483 3.52 49.76 3.50
C THR A 483 4.41 48.58 3.17
N ILE A 484 5.13 48.67 2.05
CA ILE A 484 6.19 47.73 1.68
C ILE A 484 7.52 48.25 2.27
N PRO A 485 8.19 47.50 3.16
CA PRO A 485 9.49 47.89 3.69
C PRO A 485 10.50 48.04 2.56
N GLN A 486 11.04 49.26 2.40
CA GLN A 486 12.06 49.51 1.38
C GLN A 486 13.42 48.97 1.85
N PRO A 487 14.19 48.28 0.98
CA PRO A 487 15.52 47.82 1.34
C PRO A 487 16.42 49.03 1.62
N ASN A 488 17.22 48.96 2.70
CA ASN A 488 18.20 49.99 3.01
C ASN A 488 19.41 49.85 2.04
N PRO A 489 19.61 50.78 1.08
CA PRO A 489 20.62 50.66 0.03
C PRO A 489 22.05 50.53 0.57
N TYR A 490 22.31 51.09 1.75
CA TYR A 490 23.63 51.06 2.38
C TYR A 490 23.98 49.67 2.97
N THR A 491 22.99 48.80 3.18
CA THR A 491 23.18 47.48 3.81
C THR A 491 22.97 46.31 2.86
N VAL A 492 22.48 46.55 1.64
CA VAL A 492 22.19 45.48 0.67
C VAL A 492 23.44 44.65 0.37
N THR A 493 24.55 45.31 0.05
CA THR A 493 25.82 44.64 -0.26
C THR A 493 26.34 43.83 0.93
N GLN A 494 26.22 44.36 2.15
CA GLN A 494 26.64 43.65 3.36
C GLN A 494 25.82 42.38 3.58
N ARG A 495 24.49 42.44 3.36
CA ARG A 495 23.61 41.27 3.47
C ARG A 495 23.89 40.25 2.37
N GLN A 496 24.11 40.70 1.13
CA GLN A 496 24.49 39.83 0.02
C GLN A 496 25.77 39.06 0.35
N GLN A 497 26.80 39.73 0.87
CA GLN A 497 28.03 39.07 1.32
C GLN A 497 27.78 38.09 2.47
N ALA A 498 26.98 38.47 3.47
CA ALA A 498 26.65 37.60 4.60
C ALA A 498 25.93 36.31 4.18
N PHE A 499 25.07 36.37 3.16
CA PHE A 499 24.36 35.21 2.61
C PHE A 499 25.08 34.54 1.43
N GLY A 500 26.29 34.99 1.09
CA GLY A 500 27.13 34.36 0.06
C GLY A 500 26.73 34.65 -1.39
N TYR A 501 25.94 35.70 -1.65
CA TYR A 501 25.62 36.13 -3.02
C TYR A 501 26.88 36.62 -3.73
N THR A 502 27.08 36.12 -4.94
CA THR A 502 28.18 36.51 -5.83
C THR A 502 27.71 37.46 -6.92
N PHE A 503 28.66 38.08 -7.61
CA PHE A 503 28.35 38.88 -8.80
C PHE A 503 27.70 38.04 -9.91
N GLU A 504 28.05 36.76 -10.01
CA GLU A 504 27.46 35.82 -10.97
C GLU A 504 26.01 35.50 -10.61
N ASP A 505 25.68 35.28 -9.33
CA ASP A 505 24.29 35.07 -8.90
C ASP A 505 23.41 36.27 -9.27
N LEU A 506 23.90 37.49 -9.05
CA LEU A 506 23.14 38.70 -9.39
C LEU A 506 22.96 38.87 -10.89
N ARG A 507 24.02 38.66 -11.67
CA ARG A 507 24.06 38.98 -13.11
C ARG A 507 23.52 37.87 -14.00
N ILE A 508 23.84 36.62 -13.68
CA ILE A 508 23.57 35.44 -14.52
C ILE A 508 22.27 34.77 -14.07
N ILE A 509 21.99 34.71 -12.77
CA ILE A 509 20.84 33.98 -12.23
C ILE A 509 19.65 34.92 -11.99
N LEU A 510 19.81 35.95 -11.16
CA LEU A 510 18.72 36.84 -10.73
C LEU A 510 18.25 37.83 -11.80
N LYS A 511 19.17 38.44 -12.56
CA LYS A 511 18.80 39.43 -13.58
C LYS A 511 17.84 38.85 -14.64
N PRO A 512 18.08 37.67 -15.26
CA PRO A 512 17.11 37.10 -16.20
C PRO A 512 15.74 36.78 -15.59
N MET A 513 15.71 36.29 -14.34
CA MET A 513 14.45 36.07 -13.62
C MET A 513 13.66 37.37 -13.44
N ALA A 514 14.33 38.46 -13.08
CA ALA A 514 13.69 39.76 -12.89
C ALA A 514 13.23 40.40 -14.21
N GLU A 515 14.02 40.29 -15.28
CA GLU A 515 13.71 40.92 -16.57
C GLU A 515 12.68 40.14 -17.40
N ASN A 516 12.76 38.80 -17.37
CA ASN A 516 12.02 37.94 -18.30
C ASN A 516 11.04 36.97 -17.63
N GLY A 517 11.06 36.85 -16.29
CA GLY A 517 10.20 35.90 -15.56
C GLY A 517 10.54 34.44 -15.79
N VAL A 518 11.76 34.13 -16.24
CA VAL A 518 12.25 32.77 -16.50
C VAL A 518 13.58 32.52 -15.80
N GLU A 519 13.86 31.27 -15.45
CA GLU A 519 15.16 30.89 -14.91
C GLU A 519 16.28 31.04 -15.94
N ALA A 520 17.52 31.17 -15.45
CA ALA A 520 18.69 31.31 -16.31
C ALA A 520 19.03 29.99 -17.01
N LEU A 521 19.23 30.04 -18.33
CA LEU A 521 19.70 28.91 -19.12
C LEU A 521 21.23 28.90 -19.22
N GLY A 522 21.83 27.74 -18.99
CA GLY A 522 23.26 27.48 -19.12
C GLY A 522 23.56 26.29 -20.04
N SER A 523 24.84 26.03 -20.30
CA SER A 523 25.31 24.87 -21.05
C SER A 523 26.66 24.40 -20.49
N MET A 524 27.12 23.22 -20.91
CA MET A 524 28.23 22.46 -20.30
C MET A 524 27.85 21.82 -18.95
N GLY A 525 28.64 20.82 -18.53
CA GLY A 525 28.45 20.17 -17.23
C GLY A 525 28.99 21.02 -16.08
N ASP A 526 28.49 20.77 -14.87
CA ASP A 526 29.01 21.36 -13.64
C ASP A 526 30.38 20.73 -13.31
N ASP A 527 31.45 21.49 -13.56
CA ASP A 527 32.84 21.10 -13.28
C ASP A 527 33.33 21.59 -11.91
N THR A 528 32.44 22.18 -11.11
CA THR A 528 32.76 22.62 -9.75
C THR A 528 32.83 21.41 -8.79
N PRO A 529 33.68 21.48 -7.75
CA PRO A 529 33.74 20.40 -6.77
C PRO A 529 32.39 20.27 -6.04
N PRO A 530 31.99 19.05 -5.63
CA PRO A 530 30.84 18.88 -4.74
C PRO A 530 30.96 19.79 -3.52
N ALA A 531 29.83 20.31 -3.00
CA ALA A 531 29.82 21.35 -1.98
C ALA A 531 30.69 21.03 -0.75
N ALA A 532 30.72 19.75 -0.32
CA ALA A 532 31.54 19.28 0.79
C ALA A 532 33.07 19.31 0.54
N MET A 533 33.50 19.34 -0.71
CA MET A 533 34.90 19.39 -1.14
C MET A 533 35.32 20.79 -1.63
N SER A 534 34.39 21.75 -1.64
CA SER A 534 34.68 23.11 -2.08
C SER A 534 35.65 23.79 -1.12
N LYS A 535 36.60 24.55 -1.68
CA LYS A 535 37.49 25.42 -0.91
C LYS A 535 36.81 26.73 -0.49
N TYR A 536 35.60 26.98 -0.99
CA TYR A 536 34.81 28.17 -0.73
C TYR A 536 33.59 27.84 0.12
N SER A 537 33.11 28.82 0.89
CA SER A 537 31.86 28.68 1.65
C SER A 537 30.70 28.39 0.70
N GLN A 538 29.94 27.33 0.98
CA GLN A 538 28.80 26.92 0.17
C GLN A 538 27.50 27.15 0.94
N PRO A 539 26.45 27.70 0.31
CA PRO A 539 25.14 27.78 0.93
C PRO A 539 24.56 26.38 1.17
N LEU A 540 23.68 26.26 2.16
CA LEU A 540 23.09 24.98 2.57
C LEU A 540 22.43 24.25 1.38
N TYR A 541 21.76 24.98 0.49
CA TYR A 541 21.05 24.40 -0.65
C TYR A 541 21.96 23.64 -1.63
N ASN A 542 23.26 23.95 -1.70
CA ASN A 542 24.21 23.25 -2.60
C ASN A 542 24.51 21.81 -2.15
N TYR A 543 24.21 21.48 -0.90
CA TYR A 543 24.32 20.13 -0.34
C TYR A 543 23.10 19.26 -0.67
N PHE A 544 21.98 19.89 -1.03
CA PHE A 544 20.76 19.18 -1.41
C PHE A 544 20.71 19.04 -2.92
N LYS A 545 20.61 17.79 -3.40
CA LYS A 545 20.41 17.50 -4.82
C LYS A 545 18.96 17.16 -5.05
N GLN A 546 18.35 17.82 -6.03
CA GLN A 546 16.98 17.52 -6.44
C GLN A 546 16.92 16.08 -6.96
N LEU A 547 16.00 15.29 -6.43
CA LEU A 547 15.73 13.97 -6.94
C LEU A 547 14.95 14.08 -8.25
N PHE A 548 15.22 13.17 -9.18
CA PHE A 548 14.47 13.01 -10.41
C PHE A 548 14.16 11.52 -10.62
N ALA A 549 13.03 11.24 -11.26
CA ALA A 549 12.49 9.88 -11.44
C ALA A 549 13.12 9.16 -12.63
#